data_AF-A0A1G0DM10-F1
#
_entry.id   AF-A0A1G0DM10-F1
#
_cell.length_a   1.000
_cell.length_b   1.000
_cell.length_c   1.000
_cell.angle_alpha   90.00
_cell.angle_beta   90.00
_cell.angle_gamma   90.00
#
_symmetry.space_group_name_H-M   'P 1'
#
loop_
_entity.id
_entity.type
_entity.pdbx_description
1 polymer ?
#
loop_
_entity_poly.entity_id
_entity_poly.type
_entity_poly.pdbx_seq_one_letter_code
_entity_poly.pdbx_strand_id
1 'polypeptide(L)' 'MLLNEEMRNAEWSMRMEKDSGPPFAVSVNEVESLYREHAKIRLLAQRDVLAQNPRFRERGLSRLQENIFLLTLRN' A
#
# COMPACT_ATOMS: atom_id res chain seq x y z
N MET A 1 -21.18 -27.26 -14.77
CA MET A 1 -21.37 -25.85 -14.36
C MET A 1 -20.42 -25.50 -13.21
N LEU A 2 -19.10 -25.68 -13.41
CA LEU A 2 -18.04 -25.36 -12.42
C LEU A 2 -16.91 -24.49 -13.02
N LEU A 3 -16.79 -24.47 -14.36
CA LEU A 3 -15.75 -23.72 -15.09
C LEU A 3 -15.81 -22.19 -14.89
N ASN A 4 -16.99 -21.61 -14.65
CA ASN A 4 -17.10 -20.14 -14.56
C ASN A 4 -16.48 -19.56 -13.29
N GLU A 5 -16.38 -20.34 -12.21
CA GLU A 5 -15.90 -19.82 -10.93
C GLU A 5 -14.38 -19.89 -10.84
N GLU A 6 -13.78 -20.99 -11.31
CA GLU A 6 -12.33 -21.11 -11.47
C GLU A 6 -11.77 -20.11 -12.49
N MET A 7 -12.46 -19.91 -13.63
CA MET A 7 -12.04 -18.93 -14.64
C MET A 7 -12.14 -17.49 -14.13
N ARG A 8 -13.20 -17.15 -13.38
CA ARG A 8 -13.29 -15.83 -12.71
C ARG A 8 -12.15 -15.67 -11.71
N ASN A 9 -11.88 -16.66 -10.87
CA ASN A 9 -10.80 -16.59 -9.86
C ASN A 9 -9.41 -16.49 -10.50
N ALA A 10 -9.21 -17.12 -11.65
CA ALA A 10 -8.00 -16.99 -12.45
C ALA A 10 -7.88 -15.60 -13.10
N GLU A 11 -8.96 -15.05 -13.66
CA GLU A 11 -8.99 -13.67 -14.19
C GLU A 11 -8.75 -12.61 -13.09
N TRP A 12 -9.33 -12.80 -11.90
CA TRP A 12 -9.10 -11.95 -10.73
C TRP A 12 -7.65 -12.03 -10.25
N SER A 13 -7.03 -13.22 -10.28
CA SER A 13 -5.62 -13.40 -9.92
C SER A 13 -4.68 -12.80 -10.98
N MET A 14 -4.99 -12.97 -12.26
CA MET A 14 -4.17 -12.50 -13.38
C MET A 14 -4.19 -10.97 -13.54
N ARG A 15 -5.27 -10.28 -13.15
CA ARG A 15 -5.31 -8.80 -13.09
C ARG A 15 -4.48 -8.21 -11.95
N MET A 16 -4.18 -8.98 -10.90
CA MET A 16 -3.42 -8.52 -9.73
C MET A 16 -1.90 -8.73 -9.90
N GLU A 17 -1.48 -9.40 -10.97
CA GLU A 17 -0.18 -10.03 -11.08
C GLU A 17 0.88 -9.21 -11.83
N LYS A 18 0.97 -7.89 -11.58
CA LYS A 18 2.26 -7.25 -11.93
C LYS A 18 2.80 -6.27 -10.94
N ASP A 19 2.10 -5.20 -10.58
CA ASP A 19 2.67 -4.18 -9.68
C ASP A 19 1.61 -3.43 -8.82
N SER A 20 0.39 -3.97 -8.73
CA SER A 20 -0.81 -3.20 -8.39
C SER A 20 -1.76 -3.93 -7.43
N GLY A 21 -1.25 -4.84 -6.60
CA GLY A 21 -2.03 -5.51 -5.55
C GLY A 21 -1.89 -4.84 -4.18
N PRO A 22 -2.83 -5.07 -3.24
CA PRO A 22 -2.68 -4.56 -1.88
C PRO A 22 -1.44 -5.15 -1.17
N PRO A 23 -0.78 -4.36 -0.30
CA PRO A 23 -1.09 -2.95 -0.03
C PRO A 23 -0.66 -2.02 -1.18
N PHE A 24 -1.54 -1.10 -1.58
CA PHE A 24 -1.22 -0.01 -2.50
C PHE A 24 -0.31 1.00 -1.79
N ALA A 25 0.68 1.53 -2.50
CA ALA A 25 1.54 2.57 -1.97
C ALA A 25 0.75 3.89 -1.88
N VAL A 26 0.62 4.42 -0.67
CA VAL A 26 0.06 5.76 -0.42
C VAL A 26 1.21 6.71 -0.12
N SER A 27 1.32 7.78 -0.90
CA SER A 27 2.41 8.75 -0.73
C SER A 27 2.16 9.70 0.45
N VAL A 28 3.21 10.35 0.96
CA VAL A 28 3.08 11.40 2.00
C VAL A 28 2.16 12.52 1.51
N ASN A 29 2.34 12.98 0.27
CA ASN A 29 1.53 14.05 -0.32
C ASN A 29 0.05 13.67 -0.44
N GLU A 30 -0.24 12.40 -0.69
CA GLU A 30 -1.61 11.89 -0.75
C GLU A 30 -2.26 11.88 0.63
N VAL A 31 -1.54 11.41 1.67
CA VAL A 31 -2.00 11.52 3.07
C VAL A 31 -2.27 12.99 3.43
N GLU A 32 -1.35 13.90 3.09
CA GLU A 32 -1.53 15.32 3.33
C GLU A 32 -2.75 15.89 2.60
N SER A 33 -2.93 15.56 1.32
CA SER A 33 -4.05 16.05 0.52
C SER A 33 -5.40 15.57 1.06
N LEU A 34 -5.48 14.33 1.54
CA LEU A 34 -6.71 13.74 2.06
C LEU A 34 -7.09 14.24 3.46
N TYR A 35 -6.10 14.53 4.32
CA TYR A 35 -6.37 14.76 5.74
C TYR A 35 -6.10 16.18 6.25
N ARG A 36 -5.40 17.05 5.49
CA ARG A 36 -4.97 18.37 5.98
C ARG A 36 -6.11 19.31 6.41
N GLU A 37 -7.29 19.16 5.80
CA GLU A 37 -8.46 19.98 6.10
C GLU A 37 -9.08 19.61 7.46
N HIS A 38 -9.00 18.33 7.82
CA HIS A 38 -9.63 17.79 9.03
C HIS A 38 -8.65 17.59 10.19
N ALA A 39 -7.35 17.50 9.91
CA ALA A 39 -6.33 17.17 10.91
C ALA A 39 -5.05 18.00 10.73
N LYS A 40 -4.30 18.14 11.84
CA LYS A 40 -2.87 18.40 11.80
C LYS A 40 -2.14 17.07 11.64
N ILE A 41 -1.28 16.98 10.64
CA ILE A 41 -0.56 15.75 10.30
C ILE A 41 0.90 15.91 10.73
N ARG A 42 1.46 14.88 11.37
CA ARG A 42 2.87 14.79 11.72
C ARG A 42 3.43 13.44 11.29
N LEU A 43 4.49 13.44 10.48
CA LEU A 43 5.28 12.25 10.21
C LEU A 43 6.14 11.94 11.45
N LEU A 44 5.92 10.79 12.06
CA LEU A 44 6.64 10.32 13.24
C LEU A 44 7.87 9.49 12.87
N ALA A 45 7.77 8.72 11.79
CA ALA A 45 8.88 7.89 11.31
C ALA A 45 8.76 7.64 9.82
N GLN A 46 9.92 7.51 9.17
CA GLN A 46 10.06 6.95 7.83
C GLN A 46 11.15 5.89 7.88
N ARG A 47 10.86 4.69 7.40
CA ARG A 47 11.76 3.54 7.48
C ARG A 47 11.88 2.86 6.13
N ASP A 48 13.11 2.54 5.71
CA ASP A 48 13.32 1.53 4.68
C ASP A 48 13.22 0.15 5.34
N VAL A 49 12.17 -0.59 4.97
CA VAL A 49 11.83 -1.87 5.59
C VAL A 49 11.97 -3.04 4.61
N LEU A 50 12.51 -2.79 3.40
CA LEU A 50 12.68 -3.86 2.41
C LEU A 50 13.60 -4.96 2.92
N ALA A 51 14.64 -4.60 3.67
CA ALA A 51 15.57 -5.54 4.28
C ALA A 51 14.90 -6.53 5.26
N GLN A 52 13.84 -6.09 5.92
CA GLN A 52 13.12 -6.86 6.95
C GLN A 52 11.97 -7.69 6.34
N ASN A 53 11.66 -7.51 5.06
CA ASN A 53 10.52 -8.15 4.40
C ASN A 53 10.95 -8.88 3.11
N PRO A 54 11.61 -10.05 3.21
CA PRO A 54 12.18 -10.77 2.06
C PRO A 54 11.15 -11.11 0.99
N ARG A 55 9.91 -11.44 1.36
CA ARG A 55 8.80 -11.70 0.43
C ARG A 55 8.54 -10.59 -0.58
N PHE A 56 8.81 -9.32 -0.23
CA PHE A 56 8.60 -8.20 -1.13
C PHE A 56 9.77 -8.06 -2.11
N ARG A 57 10.99 -8.35 -1.66
CA ARG A 57 12.17 -8.43 -2.53
C ARG A 57 12.04 -9.56 -3.55
N GLU A 58 11.56 -10.72 -3.12
CA GLU A 58 11.31 -11.88 -3.99
C GLU A 58 10.25 -11.59 -5.06
N ARG A 59 9.31 -10.67 -4.77
CA ARG A 59 8.32 -10.15 -5.72
C ARG A 59 8.86 -9.02 -6.62
N GLY A 60 10.15 -8.71 -6.57
CA GLY A 60 10.78 -7.72 -7.45
C GLY A 60 10.76 -6.27 -6.92
N LEU A 61 10.28 -6.02 -5.70
CA LEU A 61 10.32 -4.66 -5.14
C LEU A 61 11.78 -4.24 -4.86
N SER A 62 12.16 -3.10 -5.44
CA SER A 62 13.47 -2.46 -5.24
C SER A 62 13.48 -1.49 -4.05
N ARG A 63 12.31 -1.11 -3.54
CA ARG A 63 12.15 -0.22 -2.39
C ARG A 63 10.86 -0.51 -1.65
N LEU A 64 10.91 -0.44 -0.32
CA LEU A 64 9.72 -0.50 0.54
C LEU A 64 9.89 0.49 1.69
N GLN A 65 9.12 1.59 1.64
CA GLN A 65 9.12 2.59 2.69
C GLN A 65 7.86 2.51 3.55
N GLU A 66 8.05 2.47 4.85
CA GLU A 66 6.98 2.61 5.84
C GLU A 66 7.00 4.02 6.41
N ASN A 67 5.86 4.71 6.37
CA ASN A 67 5.66 6.02 6.97
C ASN A 67 4.64 5.93 8.10
N ILE A 68 4.97 6.43 9.29
CA ILE A 68 4.09 6.45 10.46
C ILE A 68 3.62 7.88 10.69
N PHE A 69 2.31 8.11 10.68
CA PHE A 69 1.71 9.43 10.88
C PHE A 69 0.92 9.53 12.18
N LEU A 70 1.00 10.68 12.83
CA LEU A 70 0.05 11.11 13.85
C LEU A 70 -0.89 12.15 13.23
N LEU A 71 -2.20 11.87 13.30
CA LEU A 71 -3.25 12.80 12.89
C LEU A 71 -3.94 13.30 14.16
N THR A 72 -3.90 14.62 14.38
CA THR A 72 -4.65 15.28 15.44
C THR A 72 -5.81 16.02 14.79
N LEU A 73 -7.04 15.59 15.07
CA LEU A 73 -8.24 16.21 14.53
C LEU A 73 -8.31 17.69 14.94
N ARG A 74 -8.74 18.53 14.00
CA ARG A 74 -9.08 19.92 14.27
C ARG A 74 -10.49 19.95 14.87
N ASN A 75 -10.66 20.63 15.99
CA ASN A 75 -11.96 20.90 16.58
C ASN A 75 -12.65 22.06 15.86
#